data_AF-A0A950WBM3-F1
#
_entry.id   AF-A0A950WBM3-F1
#
_cell.length_a   1.000
_cell.length_b   1.000
_cell.length_c   1.000
_cell.angle_alpha   90.00
_cell.angle_beta   90.00
_cell.angle_gamma   90.00
#
_symmetry.space_group_name_H-M   'P 1'
#
loop_
_entity.id
_entity.type
_entity.pdbx_description
1 polymer ?
#
loop_
_entity_poly.entity_id
_entity_poly.type
_entity_poly.pdbx_seq_one_letter_code
_entity_poly.pdbx_strand_id
1 'polypeptide(L)'
;MTQNFIHYLRCLCADEFNRVLRQEGLFYRRDDDGRPAGRPQHVPRALIEPLRPTPADDEGLPAADVADPHDQYEEMHAEVESQRILTYLSDPLDRMIMVLRGIDGMKWDDIATLCKRTERTVRLRYERARRYLGECITKEQQMIYTPPIIQQQ
;
A
#
# COMPACT_ATOMS: atom_id res chain seq x y z
N MET A 1 14.02 -25.86 -5.54
CA MET A 1 12.79 -25.90 -6.35
C MET A 1 12.28 -24.48 -6.51
N THR A 2 12.70 -23.78 -7.56
CA THR A 2 12.24 -22.42 -7.86
C THR A 2 10.85 -22.50 -8.48
N GLN A 3 9.82 -22.41 -7.64
CA GLN A 3 8.44 -22.32 -8.11
C GLN A 3 8.28 -21.05 -8.96
N ASN A 4 7.66 -21.24 -10.12
CA ASN A 4 7.57 -20.26 -11.19
C ASN A 4 6.61 -19.15 -10.77
N PHE A 5 7.11 -18.14 -10.04
CA PHE A 5 6.33 -17.03 -9.46
C PHE A 5 5.40 -16.34 -10.48
N ILE A 6 5.86 -16.24 -11.72
CA ILE A 6 5.06 -15.70 -12.83
C ILE A 6 3.85 -16.59 -13.15
N HIS A 7 4.02 -17.91 -13.09
CA HIS A 7 2.92 -18.86 -13.26
C HIS A 7 1.93 -18.76 -12.09
N TYR A 8 2.43 -18.66 -10.86
CA TYR A 8 1.60 -18.47 -9.67
C TYR A 8 0.73 -17.20 -9.76
N LEU A 9 1.33 -16.05 -10.10
CA LEU A 9 0.59 -14.80 -10.28
C LEU A 9 -0.44 -14.89 -11.40
N ARG A 10 -0.11 -15.55 -12.52
CA ARG A 10 -1.06 -15.74 -13.62
C ARG A 10 -2.25 -16.60 -13.22
N CYS A 11 -2.03 -17.67 -12.45
CA CYS A 11 -3.10 -18.49 -11.91
C CYS A 11 -3.98 -17.69 -10.95
N LEU A 12 -3.38 -16.95 -10.01
CA LEU A 12 -4.10 -16.17 -9.02
C LEU A 12 -4.96 -15.06 -9.66
N CYS A 13 -4.42 -14.34 -10.63
CA CYS A 13 -5.18 -13.34 -11.39
C CYS A 13 -6.32 -13.96 -12.22
N ALA A 14 -6.11 -15.16 -12.79
CA ALA A 14 -7.14 -15.86 -13.54
C ALA A 14 -8.27 -16.34 -12.63
N ASP A 15 -7.96 -16.81 -11.43
CA ASP A 15 -8.95 -17.31 -10.49
C ASP A 15 -9.81 -16.18 -9.92
N GLU A 16 -9.21 -15.05 -9.54
CA GLU A 16 -9.95 -13.85 -9.11
C GLU A 16 -10.84 -13.29 -10.22
N PHE A 17 -10.33 -13.23 -11.47
CA PHE A 17 -11.14 -12.81 -12.61
C PHE A 17 -12.36 -13.73 -12.84
N ASN A 18 -12.18 -15.06 -12.71
CA ASN A 18 -13.28 -16.00 -12.84
C ASN A 18 -14.26 -15.92 -11.65
N ARG A 19 -13.78 -15.62 -10.43
CA ARG A 19 -14.63 -15.41 -9.25
C ARG A 19 -15.56 -14.22 -9.46
N VAL A 20 -15.02 -13.08 -9.87
CA VAL A 20 -15.83 -11.87 -10.18
C VAL A 20 -16.84 -12.14 -11.29
N LEU A 21 -16.45 -12.85 -12.34
CA LEU A 21 -17.38 -13.20 -13.42
C LEU A 21 -18.54 -14.08 -12.93
N ARG A 22 -18.30 -15.06 -12.05
CA ARG A 22 -19.35 -15.91 -11.47
C ARG A 22 -20.31 -15.14 -10.58
N GLN A 23 -19.83 -14.12 -9.87
CA GLN A 23 -20.66 -13.21 -9.08
C GLN A 23 -21.62 -12.41 -9.98
N GLU A 24 -21.18 -12.04 -11.17
CA GLU A 24 -22.01 -11.41 -12.22
C GLU A 24 -22.85 -12.44 -13.04
N GLY A 25 -22.75 -13.74 -12.71
CA GLY A 25 -23.46 -14.82 -13.41
C GLY A 25 -22.92 -15.11 -14.82
N LEU A 26 -21.66 -14.76 -15.09
CA LEU A 26 -20.98 -14.90 -16.37
C LEU A 26 -19.78 -15.85 -16.29
N PHE A 27 -19.43 -16.47 -17.42
CA PHE A 27 -18.22 -17.28 -17.57
C PHE A 27 -17.70 -17.20 -19.00
N TYR A 28 -16.38 -17.32 -19.17
CA TYR A 28 -15.75 -17.43 -20.49
C TYR A 28 -15.36 -18.88 -20.77
N ARG A 29 -15.73 -19.40 -21.93
CA ARG A 29 -15.21 -20.68 -22.41
C ARG A 29 -13.70 -20.54 -22.62
N ARG A 30 -12.93 -21.52 -22.16
CA ARG A 30 -11.47 -21.56 -22.36
C ARG A 30 -11.14 -22.25 -23.68
N ASP A 31 -10.10 -21.76 -24.37
CA ASP A 31 -9.47 -22.45 -25.50
C ASP A 31 -8.55 -23.58 -25.02
N ASP A 32 -7.95 -24.31 -25.97
CA ASP A 32 -7.04 -25.45 -25.68
C ASP A 32 -5.78 -25.03 -24.89
N ASP A 33 -5.45 -23.73 -24.90
CA ASP A 33 -4.36 -23.11 -24.13
C ASP A 33 -4.82 -22.56 -22.77
N GLY A 34 -6.09 -22.77 -22.39
CA GLY A 34 -6.65 -22.37 -21.10
C GLY A 34 -6.96 -20.88 -20.96
N ARG A 35 -6.93 -20.10 -22.05
CA ARG A 35 -7.20 -18.65 -22.07
C ARG A 35 -8.70 -18.37 -22.31
N PRO A 36 -9.23 -17.26 -21.79
CA PRO A 36 -10.62 -16.86 -22.06
C PRO A 36 -10.83 -16.60 -23.56
N ALA A 37 -11.74 -17.32 -24.20
CA ALA A 37 -12.02 -17.20 -25.62
C ALA A 37 -13.51 -16.93 -25.89
N GLY A 38 -13.79 -16.03 -26.84
CA GLY A 38 -15.16 -15.71 -27.28
C GLY A 38 -15.87 -14.65 -26.43
N ARG A 39 -17.21 -14.71 -26.40
CA ARG A 39 -18.06 -13.80 -25.60
C ARG A 39 -18.46 -14.45 -24.26
N PRO A 40 -18.65 -13.66 -23.18
CA PRO A 40 -19.19 -14.16 -21.93
C PRO A 40 -20.51 -14.89 -22.13
N GLN A 41 -20.67 -16.04 -21.48
CA GLN A 41 -21.90 -16.82 -21.45
C GLN A 41 -22.51 -16.79 -20.06
N HIS A 42 -23.84 -16.84 -19.99
CA HIS A 42 -24.54 -16.94 -18.71
C HIS A 42 -24.33 -18.31 -18.09
N VAL A 43 -23.96 -18.30 -16.81
CA VAL A 43 -23.80 -19.50 -16.00
C VAL A 43 -25.19 -19.98 -15.53
N PRO A 44 -25.50 -21.28 -15.58
CA PRO A 44 -26.73 -21.81 -14.99
C PRO A 44 -26.87 -21.41 -13.52
N ARG A 45 -28.08 -21.04 -13.09
CA ARG A 45 -28.36 -20.53 -11.72
C ARG A 45 -27.79 -21.39 -10.58
N ALA A 46 -27.64 -22.70 -10.79
CA ALA A 46 -27.08 -23.63 -9.82
C ALA A 46 -25.57 -23.44 -9.55
N LEU A 47 -24.86 -22.72 -10.41
CA LEU A 47 -23.41 -22.47 -10.32
C LEU A 47 -23.10 -20.99 -10.04
N ILE A 48 -24.12 -20.17 -9.75
CA ILE A 48 -23.94 -18.78 -9.32
C ILE A 48 -23.49 -18.80 -7.87
N GLU A 49 -22.31 -18.25 -7.62
CA GLU A 49 -21.77 -18.09 -6.28
C GLU A 49 -22.46 -16.88 -5.61
N PRO A 50 -23.20 -17.06 -4.50
CA PRO A 50 -23.93 -15.98 -3.87
C PRO A 50 -22.99 -14.90 -3.31
N LEU A 51 -23.35 -13.63 -3.51
CA LEU A 51 -22.62 -12.43 -3.07
C LEU A 51 -22.47 -12.27 -1.54
N ARG A 52 -22.98 -13.22 -0.75
CA ARG A 52 -22.82 -13.23 0.70
C ARG A 52 -22.09 -14.51 1.10
N PRO A 53 -20.96 -14.42 1.81
CA PRO A 53 -20.42 -15.59 2.47
C PRO A 53 -21.48 -16.09 3.46
N THR A 54 -21.88 -17.36 3.30
CA THR A 54 -22.51 -18.11 4.39
C THR A 54 -21.55 -18.01 5.58
N PRO A 55 -22.01 -17.65 6.79
CA PRO A 55 -21.13 -17.70 7.95
C PRO A 55 -20.60 -19.13 8.06
N ALA A 56 -19.29 -19.29 7.88
CA ALA A 56 -18.63 -20.57 7.96
C ALA A 56 -18.61 -20.97 9.44
N ASP A 57 -19.34 -22.05 9.77
CA ASP A 57 -18.92 -22.92 10.85
C ASP A 57 -17.55 -23.51 10.47
N ASP A 58 -16.60 -23.22 11.34
CA ASP A 58 -15.37 -23.96 11.65
C ASP A 58 -14.23 -24.12 10.62
N GLU A 59 -13.03 -23.92 11.18
CA GLU A 59 -11.69 -24.33 10.76
C GLU A 59 -11.05 -23.70 9.50
N GLY A 60 -10.20 -22.70 9.76
CA GLY A 60 -8.82 -22.77 9.26
C GLY A 60 -8.42 -21.96 8.02
N LEU A 61 -9.16 -20.92 7.64
CA LEU A 61 -8.61 -19.90 6.73
C LEU A 61 -7.97 -18.78 7.54
N PRO A 62 -6.72 -18.34 7.25
CA PRO A 62 -6.20 -17.12 7.86
C PRO A 62 -7.15 -16.00 7.44
N ALA A 63 -7.95 -15.53 8.39
CA ALA A 63 -8.77 -14.36 8.21
C ALA A 63 -7.87 -13.30 7.59
N ALA A 64 -8.26 -12.80 6.41
CA ALA A 64 -7.62 -11.64 5.82
C ALA A 64 -7.47 -10.63 6.94
N ASP A 65 -6.23 -10.25 7.25
CA ASP A 65 -5.86 -9.37 8.35
C ASP A 65 -6.70 -8.09 8.23
N VAL A 66 -7.83 -8.07 8.95
CA VAL A 66 -8.75 -6.95 8.91
C VAL A 66 -8.08 -5.91 9.79
N ALA A 67 -7.32 -5.02 9.17
CA ALA A 67 -6.63 -3.93 9.85
C ALA A 67 -7.59 -3.27 10.85
N ASP A 68 -7.26 -3.38 12.14
CA ASP A 68 -8.06 -2.80 13.22
C ASP A 68 -8.03 -1.28 13.03
N PRO A 69 -9.18 -0.61 12.83
CA PRO A 69 -9.22 0.84 12.69
C PRO A 69 -8.67 1.60 13.91
N HIS A 70 -8.44 0.93 15.05
CA HIS A 70 -7.89 1.49 16.27
C HIS A 70 -6.67 0.71 16.78
N ASP A 71 -5.81 0.22 15.89
CA ASP A 71 -4.58 -0.44 16.30
C ASP A 71 -3.64 0.55 17.03
N GLN A 72 -3.67 0.52 18.36
CA GLN A 72 -2.82 1.32 19.23
C GLN A 72 -1.33 1.09 18.98
N TYR A 73 -0.97 -0.10 18.46
CA TYR A 73 0.39 -0.42 18.12
C TYR A 73 0.84 0.30 16.84
N GLU A 74 -0.04 0.41 15.84
CA GLU A 74 0.23 1.20 14.63
C GLU A 74 0.37 2.68 14.94
N GLU A 75 -0.47 3.25 15.81
CA GLU A 75 -0.36 4.65 16.24
C GLU A 75 0.98 4.93 16.94
N MET A 76 1.36 4.06 17.90
CA MET A 76 2.64 4.18 18.60
C MET A 76 3.82 4.05 17.63
N HIS A 77 3.77 3.10 16.69
CA HIS A 77 4.81 2.95 15.67
C HIS A 77 4.87 4.14 14.73
N ALA A 78 3.72 4.69 14.33
CA ALA A 78 3.66 5.88 13.47
C ALA A 78 4.30 7.09 14.15
N GLU A 79 4.09 7.29 15.46
CA GLU A 79 4.75 8.37 16.21
C GLU A 79 6.27 8.18 16.22
N VAL A 80 6.75 7.00 16.61
CA VAL A 80 8.19 6.68 16.67
C VAL A 80 8.84 6.84 15.30
N GLU A 81 8.21 6.34 14.26
CA GLU A 81 8.74 6.46 12.90
C GLU A 81 8.70 7.89 12.37
N SER A 82 7.65 8.66 12.68
CA SER A 82 7.60 10.07 12.29
C SER A 82 8.78 10.85 12.89
N GLN A 83 9.12 10.59 14.15
CA GLN A 83 10.27 11.22 14.83
C GLN A 83 11.58 10.79 14.16
N ARG A 84 11.75 9.50 13.86
CA ARG A 84 12.94 8.97 13.17
C ARG A 84 13.11 9.62 11.80
N ILE A 85 12.06 9.68 10.99
CA ILE A 85 12.10 10.28 9.65
C ILE A 85 12.48 11.77 9.74
N LEU A 86 11.95 12.51 10.71
CA LEU A 86 12.29 13.92 10.89
C LEU A 86 13.78 14.14 11.22
N THR A 87 14.49 13.15 11.77
CA THR A 87 15.93 13.26 12.05
C THR A 87 16.79 13.44 10.79
N TYR A 88 16.29 13.04 9.62
CA TYR A 88 16.98 13.27 8.35
C TYR A 88 17.15 14.75 8.02
N LEU A 89 16.23 15.59 8.46
CA LEU A 89 16.34 17.03 8.27
C LEU A 89 17.31 17.60 9.31
N SER A 90 18.41 18.19 8.85
CA SER A 90 19.42 18.80 9.74
C SER A 90 18.93 20.11 10.37
N ASP A 91 18.18 20.93 9.62
CA ASP A 91 17.70 22.21 10.09
C ASP A 91 16.49 22.05 11.04
N PRO A 92 16.58 22.53 12.30
CA PRO A 92 15.46 22.50 13.24
C PRO A 92 14.22 23.25 12.74
N LEU A 93 14.40 24.30 11.93
CA LEU A 93 13.28 25.05 11.37
C LEU A 93 12.51 24.21 10.34
N ASP A 94 13.20 23.41 9.53
CA ASP A 94 12.54 22.51 8.58
C ASP A 94 11.77 21.41 9.28
N ARG A 95 12.34 20.83 10.36
CA ARG A 95 11.63 19.87 11.22
C ARG A 95 10.37 20.49 11.81
N MET A 96 10.47 21.70 12.37
CA MET A 96 9.34 22.41 12.95
C MET A 96 8.25 22.69 11.91
N ILE A 97 8.61 23.17 10.72
CA ILE A 97 7.65 23.41 9.62
C ILE A 97 6.97 22.10 9.20
N MET A 98 7.71 20.98 9.14
CA MET A 98 7.14 19.67 8.81
C MET A 98 6.13 19.19 9.86
N VAL A 99 6.43 19.35 11.15
CA VAL A 99 5.51 18.98 12.24
C VAL A 99 4.23 19.83 12.17
N LEU A 100 4.38 21.15 12.18
CA LEU A 100 3.23 22.07 12.22
C LEU A 100 2.31 21.89 11.02
N ARG A 101 2.86 21.60 9.84
CA ARG A 101 2.04 21.42 8.63
C ARG A 101 1.57 19.99 8.44
N GLY A 102 2.47 19.02 8.57
CA GLY A 102 2.26 17.63 8.18
C GLY A 102 1.58 16.79 9.27
N ILE A 103 1.75 17.17 10.54
CA ILE A 103 1.17 16.47 11.69
C ILE A 103 0.03 17.29 12.26
N ASP A 104 0.28 18.56 12.60
CA ASP A 104 -0.72 19.41 13.28
C ASP A 104 -1.74 20.05 12.32
N GLY A 105 -1.47 20.01 11.00
CA GLY A 105 -2.38 20.56 9.99
C GLY A 105 -2.54 22.08 10.00
N MET A 106 -1.63 22.82 10.63
CA MET A 106 -1.73 24.28 10.75
C MET A 106 -1.73 24.99 9.39
N LYS A 107 -2.38 26.16 9.34
CA LYS A 107 -2.42 27.01 8.15
C LYS A 107 -1.06 27.68 7.92
N TRP A 108 -0.76 27.95 6.67
CA TRP A 108 0.53 28.53 6.28
C TRP A 108 0.80 29.90 6.91
N ASP A 109 -0.22 30.74 7.03
CA ASP A 109 -0.10 32.07 7.63
C ASP A 109 0.30 31.97 9.11
N ASP A 110 -0.32 31.07 9.87
CA ASP A 110 -0.02 30.86 11.29
C ASP A 110 1.41 30.31 11.48
N ILE A 111 1.81 29.36 10.64
CA ILE A 111 3.18 28.82 10.63
C ILE A 111 4.19 29.92 10.29
N ALA A 112 3.88 30.79 9.32
CA ALA A 112 4.72 31.91 8.92
C ALA A 112 4.93 32.90 10.08
N THR A 113 3.86 33.23 10.81
CA THR A 113 3.92 34.05 12.01
C THR A 113 4.78 33.38 13.09
N LEU A 114 4.54 32.10 13.40
CA LEU A 114 5.27 31.36 14.44
C LEU A 114 6.77 31.23 14.12
N CYS A 115 7.10 30.91 12.87
CA CYS A 115 8.47 30.76 12.38
C CYS A 115 9.17 32.11 12.12
N LYS A 116 8.46 33.24 12.21
CA LYS A 116 8.96 34.59 11.87
C LYS A 116 9.55 34.64 10.46
N ARG A 117 8.82 34.08 9.49
CA ARG A 117 9.18 34.03 8.07
C ARG A 117 7.98 34.41 7.21
N THR A 118 8.21 34.66 5.92
CA THR A 118 7.10 34.84 4.98
C THR A 118 6.46 33.50 4.65
N GLU A 119 5.17 33.52 4.33
CA GLU A 119 4.44 32.33 3.89
C GLU A 119 5.11 31.64 2.70
N ARG A 120 5.59 32.43 1.74
CA ARG A 120 6.37 31.94 0.59
C ARG A 120 7.61 31.17 1.01
N THR A 121 8.36 31.69 1.99
CA THR A 121 9.55 31.02 2.52
C THR A 121 9.19 29.71 3.19
N VAL A 122 8.16 29.70 4.04
CA VAL A 122 7.69 28.48 4.74
C VAL A 122 7.28 27.40 3.75
N ARG A 123 6.44 27.73 2.76
CA ARG A 123 6.03 26.78 1.71
C ARG A 123 7.21 26.21 0.93
N LEU A 124 8.16 27.05 0.53
CA LEU A 124 9.36 26.60 -0.18
C LEU A 124 10.20 25.64 0.65
N ARG A 125 10.37 25.95 1.94
CA ARG A 125 11.12 25.10 2.87
C ARG A 125 10.42 23.77 3.11
N TYR A 126 9.10 23.79 3.30
CA TYR A 126 8.28 22.58 3.42
C TYR A 126 8.42 21.67 2.19
N GLU A 127 8.25 22.20 0.97
CA GLU A 127 8.33 21.39 -0.25
C GLU A 127 9.72 20.78 -0.45
N ARG A 128 10.79 21.53 -0.13
CA ARG A 128 12.16 21.01 -0.17
C ARG A 128 12.39 19.91 0.86
N ALA A 129 11.98 20.14 2.10
CA ALA A 129 12.10 19.18 3.19
C ALA A 129 11.32 17.89 2.88
N ARG A 130 10.06 18.03 2.44
CA ARG A 130 9.21 16.91 2.03
C ARG A 130 9.81 16.09 0.90
N ARG A 131 10.32 16.74 -0.16
CA ARG A 131 11.00 16.04 -1.27
C ARG A 131 12.22 15.28 -0.76
N TYR A 132 13.07 15.95 0.03
CA TYR A 132 14.28 15.34 0.58
C TYR A 132 13.97 14.12 1.45
N LEU A 133 12.98 14.22 2.35
CA LEU A 133 12.53 13.08 3.16
C LEU A 133 12.03 11.91 2.29
N GLY A 134 11.26 12.21 1.24
CA GLY A 134 10.81 11.20 0.29
C GLY A 134 11.96 10.47 -0.40
N GLU A 135 13.03 11.19 -0.77
CA GLU A 135 14.25 10.59 -1.32
C GLU A 135 14.99 9.72 -0.29
N CYS A 136 15.09 10.16 0.97
CA CYS A 136 15.70 9.37 2.04
C CYS A 136 14.95 8.04 2.26
N ILE A 137 13.62 8.10 2.39
CA ILE A 137 12.79 6.90 2.58
C ILE A 137 12.93 5.94 1.39
N THR A 138 12.92 6.47 0.16
CA THR A 138 13.10 5.65 -1.05
C THR A 138 14.46 4.95 -1.05
N LYS A 139 15.53 5.65 -0.63
CA LYS A 139 16.88 5.06 -0.53
C LYS A 139 16.95 3.97 0.55
N GLU A 140 16.32 4.19 1.71
CA GLU A 140 16.24 3.17 2.76
C GLU A 140 15.55 1.90 2.27
N GLN A 141 14.43 2.05 1.58
CA GLN A 141 13.71 0.92 1.00
C GLN A 141 14.59 0.14 0.02
N GLN A 142 15.32 0.82 -0.86
CA GLN A 142 16.24 0.17 -1.80
C GLN A 142 17.38 -0.60 -1.11
N MET A 143 17.90 -0.11 0.02
CA MET A 143 18.94 -0.82 0.78
C MET A 143 18.41 -2.10 1.44
N ILE A 144 17.17 -2.11 1.91
CA ILE A 144 16.56 -3.29 2.54
C ILE A 144 16.36 -4.44 1.51
N TYR A 145 16.13 -4.12 0.24
CA TYR A 145 15.86 -5.11 -0.81
C TYR A 145 17.10 -5.60 -1.60
N THR A 146 18.33 -5.23 -1.21
CA THR A 146 19.53 -5.75 -1.89
C THR A 146 20.03 -7.00 -1.16
N PRO A 147 19.71 -8.24 -1.61
CA PRO A 147 20.29 -9.44 -1.00
C PRO A 147 21.81 -9.46 -1.23
N PRO A 148 22.61 -9.98 -0.28
CA PRO A 148 24.05 -10.10 -0.45
C PRO A 148 24.33 -10.98 -1.68
N ILE A 149 25.13 -10.45 -2.61
CA ILE A 149 25.66 -11.21 -3.73
C ILE A 149 26.61 -12.25 -3.13
N ILE A 150 26.13 -13.49 -2.96
CA ILE A 150 26.98 -14.62 -2.61
C ILE A 150 27.86 -14.90 -3.84
N GLN A 151 29.09 -14.39 -3.82
CA GLN A 151 30.13 -14.81 -4.76
C GLN A 151 30.47 -16.28 -4.45
N GLN A 152 29.94 -17.20 -5.26
CA GLN A 152 30.43 -18.58 -5.30
C GLN A 152 31.75 -18.58 -6.08
N GLN A 153 32.83 -18.88 -5.37
CA GLN A 153 34.11 -19.34 -5.95
C GLN A 153 33.99 -20.80 -6.37
#